data_AF-A0AAV0YR52-F1
#
_entry.id   AF-A0AAV0YR52-F1
#
_cell.length_a   1.000
_cell.length_b   1.000
_cell.length_c   1.000
_cell.angle_alpha   90.00
_cell.angle_beta   90.00
_cell.angle_gamma   90.00
#
_symmetry.space_group_name_H-M   'P 1'
#
loop_
_entity.id
_entity.type
_entity.pdbx_description
1 polymer ?
#
loop_
_entity_poly.entity_id
_entity_poly.type
_entity_poly.pdbx_seq_one_letter_code
_entity_poly.pdbx_strand_id
1 'polypeptide(L)'
;MEFVKVANGGTFHSSLYNRIISSIIHSASSAEFLIDLLTSKYFKYIDVSYFTFISLEKLARNLQGKDVSGEPISVLDGVLVAIKDEIDCLPYPTTGGTKWLHKQRPCLNDACCVKRLRLCGTILVGKTNMHELGAGTSGINPHYGASRNPYDVNRIAGGSSSGSSSVVSAGLCPIALGVDGGGSVRMPAALCGVVGLKPTFGRIPHDGVLPLNWTVGMVGILAGTVEDSLIALKHKQCQHRRININENIISNRENPVKPEILQRSIPGSRRSRNPIELASVLTWLPLAEMPSESAS
;
A
#
# COMPACT_ATOMS: atom_id res chain seq x y z
N MET A 1 -27.65 -3.74 -11.86
CA MET A 1 -26.34 -3.07 -12.07
C MET A 1 -25.85 -3.50 -13.44
N GLU A 2 -26.02 -2.66 -14.45
CA GLU A 2 -25.50 -2.95 -15.79
C GLU A 2 -23.99 -2.71 -15.81
N PHE A 3 -23.23 -3.78 -16.05
CA PHE A 3 -21.85 -3.68 -16.48
C PHE A 3 -21.85 -3.11 -17.90
N VAL A 4 -21.42 -1.85 -18.06
CA VAL A 4 -21.27 -1.25 -19.38
C VAL A 4 -20.18 -2.00 -20.15
N LYS A 5 -20.60 -2.84 -21.10
CA LYS A 5 -19.75 -3.34 -22.19
C LYS A 5 -19.35 -2.15 -23.07
N VAL A 6 -18.08 -1.77 -23.03
CA VAL A 6 -17.47 -1.01 -24.14
C VAL A 6 -16.44 -1.91 -24.81
N ALA A 7 -16.91 -2.64 -25.81
CA ALA A 7 -16.04 -3.17 -26.85
C ALA A 7 -15.90 -2.06 -27.91
N ASN A 8 -14.70 -1.54 -28.12
CA ASN A 8 -14.27 -0.94 -29.39
C ASN A 8 -12.74 -0.73 -29.42
N GLY A 9 -12.05 -1.64 -30.11
CA GLY A 9 -11.09 -1.36 -31.19
C GLY A 9 -9.97 -0.31 -31.06
N GLY A 10 -9.63 0.22 -29.89
CA GLY A 10 -8.53 1.18 -29.71
C GLY A 10 -7.32 0.58 -28.98
N THR A 11 -6.11 0.89 -29.47
CA THR A 11 -4.80 0.47 -28.95
C THR A 11 -4.71 0.29 -27.43
N PHE A 12 -4.11 -0.84 -27.02
CA PHE A 12 -3.93 -1.46 -25.69
C PHE A 12 -3.41 -0.58 -24.52
N HIS A 13 -3.28 0.75 -24.65
CA HIS A 13 -2.76 1.65 -23.62
C HIS A 13 -3.81 2.42 -22.80
N SER A 14 -5.10 2.17 -23.02
CA SER A 14 -6.19 3.06 -22.61
C SER A 14 -7.01 2.61 -21.39
N SER A 15 -6.68 1.52 -20.71
CA SER A 15 -7.72 0.77 -19.99
C SER A 15 -7.99 1.20 -18.53
N LEU A 16 -7.00 1.47 -17.67
CA LEU A 16 -7.24 1.95 -16.29
C LEU A 16 -7.53 3.46 -16.25
N TYR A 17 -6.72 4.24 -16.97
CA TYR A 17 -6.82 5.70 -17.03
C TYR A 17 -8.18 6.12 -17.59
N ASN A 18 -8.64 5.59 -18.73
CA ASN A 18 -9.92 6.02 -19.28
C ASN A 18 -11.15 5.46 -18.53
N ARG A 19 -11.06 4.33 -17.81
CA ARG A 19 -12.21 3.82 -17.04
C ARG A 19 -12.46 4.60 -15.75
N ILE A 20 -11.39 5.02 -15.07
CA ILE A 20 -11.46 5.55 -13.70
C ILE A 20 -11.24 7.07 -13.68
N ILE A 21 -10.30 7.59 -14.48
CA ILE A 21 -9.98 9.02 -14.52
C ILE A 21 -11.02 9.78 -15.34
N SER A 22 -11.48 9.25 -16.48
CA SER A 22 -12.53 9.93 -17.26
C SER A 22 -13.86 10.02 -16.51
N SER A 23 -14.15 9.10 -15.59
CA SER A 23 -15.41 9.06 -14.85
C SER A 23 -15.35 9.76 -13.49
N ILE A 24 -14.24 9.68 -12.74
CA ILE A 24 -14.13 10.23 -11.37
C ILE A 24 -13.53 11.63 -11.36
N ILE A 25 -12.66 11.96 -12.33
CA ILE A 25 -11.78 13.13 -12.25
C ILE A 25 -12.28 14.31 -13.10
N HIS A 26 -13.12 14.08 -14.11
CA HIS A 26 -13.54 15.15 -15.03
C HIS A 26 -14.73 15.99 -14.56
N SER A 27 -15.35 15.70 -13.42
CA SER A 27 -16.34 16.60 -12.82
C SER A 27 -16.32 16.55 -11.29
N ALA A 28 -16.43 17.72 -10.65
CA ALA A 28 -16.61 17.84 -9.19
C ALA A 28 -17.75 16.94 -8.67
N SER A 29 -18.78 16.73 -9.50
CA SER A 29 -19.93 15.85 -9.23
C SER A 29 -19.55 14.37 -9.04
N SER A 30 -18.45 13.90 -9.63
CA SER A 30 -18.04 12.50 -9.56
C SER A 30 -17.18 12.21 -8.32
N ALA A 31 -16.37 13.18 -7.90
CA ALA A 31 -15.73 13.15 -6.59
C ALA A 31 -16.78 13.22 -5.48
N GLU A 32 -17.75 14.13 -5.59
CA GLU A 32 -18.89 14.20 -4.67
C GLU A 32 -19.71 12.92 -4.66
N PHE A 33 -19.97 12.28 -5.82
CA PHE A 33 -20.63 10.98 -5.88
C PHE A 33 -19.83 9.86 -5.20
N LEU A 34 -18.51 9.86 -5.32
CA LEU A 34 -17.67 8.83 -4.70
C LEU A 34 -17.51 9.07 -3.19
N ILE A 35 -17.43 10.34 -2.77
CA ILE A 35 -17.56 10.75 -1.38
C ILE A 35 -18.94 10.37 -0.85
N ASP A 36 -20.02 10.59 -1.60
CA ASP A 36 -21.39 10.21 -1.24
C ASP A 36 -21.54 8.68 -1.22
N LEU A 37 -20.91 7.92 -2.11
CA LEU A 37 -20.90 6.46 -2.04
C LEU A 37 -20.19 5.97 -0.75
N LEU A 38 -19.13 6.67 -0.34
CA LEU A 38 -18.36 6.38 0.87
C LEU A 38 -18.97 6.98 2.16
N THR A 39 -19.82 8.01 2.08
CA THR A 39 -20.39 8.75 3.23
C THR A 39 -21.90 8.60 3.39
N SER A 40 -22.64 8.26 2.33
CA SER A 40 -24.10 8.23 2.31
C SER A 40 -24.69 6.93 2.85
N LYS A 41 -26.02 6.96 2.94
CA LYS A 41 -26.99 5.93 3.29
C LYS A 41 -26.63 4.50 2.87
N TYR A 42 -25.84 4.27 1.82
CA TYR A 42 -25.36 2.95 1.40
C TYR A 42 -24.37 2.31 2.38
N PHE A 43 -23.53 3.08 3.07
CA PHE A 43 -22.64 2.56 4.12
C PHE A 43 -23.41 1.92 5.29
N LYS A 44 -24.68 2.31 5.49
CA LYS A 44 -25.56 1.72 6.51
C LYS A 44 -26.17 0.38 6.08
N TYR A 45 -26.25 0.11 4.77
CA TYR A 45 -26.70 -1.17 4.21
C TYR A 45 -25.55 -2.15 3.96
N ILE A 46 -24.33 -1.64 3.93
CA ILE A 46 -23.11 -2.41 3.87
C ILE A 46 -22.47 -2.31 5.26
N ASP A 47 -22.87 -3.13 6.24
CA ASP A 47 -22.13 -3.26 7.52
C ASP A 47 -20.77 -3.88 7.22
N VAL A 48 -19.83 -3.05 6.80
CA VAL A 48 -18.54 -3.50 6.34
C VAL A 48 -17.40 -2.69 6.90
N SER A 49 -16.79 -3.30 7.91
CA SER A 49 -15.47 -2.99 8.41
C SER A 49 -14.38 -3.26 7.35
N TYR A 50 -14.47 -2.63 6.17
CA TYR A 50 -13.46 -2.74 5.12
C TYR A 50 -12.20 -1.92 5.45
N PHE A 51 -12.37 -0.86 6.23
CA PHE A 51 -11.29 0.02 6.68
C PHE A 51 -11.14 -0.02 8.20
N THR A 52 -9.91 -0.07 8.68
CA THR A 52 -9.58 0.25 10.08
C THR A 52 -9.46 1.75 10.27
N PHE A 53 -8.94 2.46 9.26
CA PHE A 53 -8.79 3.91 9.25
C PHE A 53 -9.11 4.50 7.88
N ILE A 54 -9.98 5.50 7.85
CA ILE A 54 -10.29 6.30 6.66
C ILE A 54 -10.62 7.73 7.11
N SER A 55 -10.18 8.73 6.34
CA SER A 55 -10.54 10.13 6.56
C SER A 55 -11.28 10.65 5.33
N LEU A 56 -12.60 10.65 5.39
CA LEU A 56 -13.47 11.05 4.28
C LEU A 56 -13.25 12.53 3.92
N GLU A 57 -13.02 13.38 4.90
CA GLU A 57 -12.70 14.80 4.67
C GLU A 57 -11.36 14.99 3.93
N LYS A 58 -10.32 14.24 4.29
CA LYS A 58 -9.02 14.31 3.58
C LYS A 58 -9.13 13.72 2.18
N LEU A 59 -9.89 12.63 2.02
CA LEU A 59 -10.15 12.04 0.71
C LEU A 59 -10.89 13.03 -0.20
N ALA A 60 -11.92 13.69 0.32
CA ALA A 60 -12.67 14.72 -0.39
C ALA A 60 -11.76 15.87 -0.85
N ARG A 61 -10.93 16.40 0.06
CA ARG A 61 -9.97 17.46 -0.26
C ARG A 61 -8.95 17.03 -1.31
N ASN A 62 -8.43 15.80 -1.24
CA ASN A 62 -7.48 15.29 -2.22
C ASN A 62 -8.12 15.12 -3.61
N LEU A 63 -9.39 14.70 -3.67
CA LEU A 63 -10.13 14.56 -4.92
C LEU A 63 -10.47 15.94 -5.53
N GLN A 64 -10.95 16.89 -4.71
CA GLN A 64 -11.30 18.24 -5.16
C GLN A 64 -10.08 19.08 -5.55
N GLY A 65 -8.96 18.92 -4.83
CA GLY A 65 -7.72 19.65 -5.09
C GLY A 65 -6.88 19.07 -6.23
N LYS A 66 -7.34 18.00 -6.89
CA LYS A 66 -6.63 17.39 -8.01
C LYS A 66 -6.84 18.25 -9.26
N ASP A 67 -5.78 18.92 -9.71
CA ASP A 67 -5.79 19.62 -11.00
C ASP A 67 -5.72 18.60 -12.14
N VAL A 68 -6.70 18.67 -13.03
CA VAL A 68 -6.93 17.74 -14.14
C VAL A 68 -6.61 18.39 -15.49
N SER A 69 -6.28 19.68 -15.47
CA SER A 69 -5.95 20.47 -16.65
C SER A 69 -4.49 20.34 -17.07
N GLY A 70 -3.63 19.85 -16.18
CA GLY A 70 -2.22 19.56 -16.43
C GLY A 70 -1.93 18.15 -16.95
N GLU A 71 -0.69 17.90 -17.37
CA GLU A 71 -0.25 16.54 -17.72
C GLU A 71 -0.26 15.62 -16.49
N PRO A 72 -0.79 14.38 -16.61
CA PRO A 72 -0.81 13.43 -15.49
C PRO A 72 0.61 13.03 -15.09
N ILE A 73 0.85 12.91 -13.78
CA ILE A 73 2.15 12.51 -13.21
C ILE A 73 2.55 11.11 -13.73
N SER A 74 1.57 10.21 -13.82
CA SER A 74 1.73 8.85 -14.35
C SER A 74 0.37 8.27 -14.73
N VAL A 75 0.35 7.04 -15.26
CA VAL A 75 -0.89 6.28 -15.51
C VAL A 75 -1.70 5.99 -14.24
N LEU A 76 -1.08 6.11 -13.06
CA LEU A 76 -1.72 5.94 -11.75
C LEU A 76 -2.12 7.27 -11.09
N ASP A 77 -1.91 8.39 -11.77
CA ASP A 77 -2.22 9.69 -11.21
C ASP A 77 -3.73 9.84 -10.98
N GLY A 78 -4.13 10.22 -9.76
CA GLY A 78 -5.53 10.30 -9.35
C GLY A 78 -6.21 8.95 -9.05
N VAL A 79 -5.54 7.81 -9.28
CA VAL A 79 -6.12 6.49 -9.00
C VAL A 79 -6.23 6.27 -7.49
N LEU A 80 -7.41 5.84 -7.05
CA LEU A 80 -7.66 5.46 -5.65
C LEU A 80 -6.96 4.15 -5.31
N VAL A 81 -6.17 4.15 -4.24
CA VAL A 81 -5.49 2.96 -3.74
C VAL A 81 -5.71 2.79 -2.25
N ALA A 82 -6.17 1.60 -1.85
CA ALA A 82 -6.32 1.23 -0.45
C ALA A 82 -5.12 0.43 0.06
N ILE A 83 -4.72 0.62 1.33
CA ILE A 83 -3.47 0.07 1.87
C ILE A 83 -3.76 -0.83 3.07
N LYS A 84 -3.32 -2.09 3.06
CA LYS A 84 -3.50 -2.97 4.22
C LYS A 84 -2.87 -2.42 5.49
N ASP A 85 -3.53 -2.63 6.64
CA ASP A 85 -3.15 -1.98 7.88
C ASP A 85 -1.80 -2.42 8.50
N GLU A 86 -1.19 -3.49 7.99
CA GLU A 86 0.19 -3.87 8.34
C GLU A 86 1.26 -3.15 7.51
N ILE A 87 0.88 -2.25 6.60
CA ILE A 87 1.75 -1.43 5.77
C ILE A 87 1.69 0.02 6.28
N ASP A 88 2.84 0.62 6.53
CA ASP A 88 2.95 2.01 6.98
C ASP A 88 2.47 2.98 5.90
N CYS A 89 1.52 3.86 6.26
CA CYS A 89 0.92 4.83 5.35
C CYS A 89 0.43 6.05 6.14
N LEU A 90 1.14 7.15 6.02
CA LEU A 90 0.77 8.41 6.66
C LEU A 90 -0.56 8.95 6.10
N PRO A 91 -1.33 9.72 6.88
CA PRO A 91 -1.11 10.07 8.29
C PRO A 91 -1.69 9.03 9.26
N TYR A 92 -2.02 7.83 8.77
CA TYR A 92 -2.71 6.83 9.58
C TYR A 92 -1.72 6.03 10.42
N PRO A 93 -2.13 5.54 11.61
CA PRO A 93 -1.35 4.58 12.35
C PRO A 93 -1.27 3.23 11.59
N THR A 94 -0.34 2.39 12.03
CA THR A 94 -0.23 0.99 11.60
C THR A 94 -0.55 0.12 12.80
N THR A 95 -1.68 -0.59 12.78
CA THR A 95 -2.10 -1.38 13.94
C THR A 95 -1.97 -2.88 13.71
N GLY A 96 -1.80 -3.33 12.46
CA GLY A 96 -1.82 -4.75 12.12
C GLY A 96 -3.16 -5.41 12.50
N GLY A 97 -4.25 -4.65 12.53
CA GLY A 97 -5.56 -5.11 13.01
C GLY A 97 -5.70 -5.24 14.54
N THR A 98 -4.72 -4.80 15.33
CA THR A 98 -4.75 -4.82 16.82
C THR A 98 -5.24 -3.48 17.40
N LYS A 99 -5.60 -3.42 18.68
CA LYS A 99 -5.88 -2.13 19.38
C LYS A 99 -4.67 -1.43 19.99
N TRP A 100 -3.49 -2.05 19.99
CA TRP A 100 -2.38 -1.60 20.85
C TRP A 100 -1.08 -1.33 20.10
N LEU A 101 -0.83 -2.00 18.96
CA LEU A 101 0.50 -1.98 18.32
C LEU A 101 0.98 -0.58 17.96
N HIS A 102 0.08 0.30 17.50
CA HIS A 102 0.42 1.68 17.15
C HIS A 102 0.97 2.52 18.32
N LYS A 103 0.68 2.13 19.57
CA LYS A 103 1.22 2.79 20.77
C LYS A 103 2.68 2.41 21.01
N GLN A 104 3.08 1.22 20.57
CA GLN A 104 4.44 0.68 20.73
C GLN A 104 5.32 0.95 19.51
N ARG A 105 4.71 0.94 18.31
CA ARG A 105 5.35 1.17 17.03
C ARG A 105 4.59 2.25 16.26
N PRO A 106 4.83 3.55 16.53
CA PRO A 106 4.20 4.62 15.79
C PRO A 106 4.63 4.59 14.31
N CYS A 107 3.69 4.88 13.41
CA CYS A 107 3.99 5.06 11.99
C CYS A 107 4.63 6.45 11.79
N LEU A 108 5.93 6.48 11.55
CA LEU A 108 6.69 7.73 11.39
C LEU A 108 6.90 8.14 9.91
N ASN A 109 6.85 7.17 8.99
CA ASN A 109 7.11 7.37 7.58
C ASN A 109 6.22 6.45 6.75
N ASP A 110 5.96 6.80 5.49
CA ASP A 110 5.35 5.86 4.54
C ASP A 110 6.27 4.66 4.29
N ALA A 111 5.68 3.48 4.11
CA ALA A 111 6.38 2.33 3.56
C ALA A 111 6.93 2.64 2.17
N CYS A 112 8.00 1.95 1.75
CA CYS A 112 8.64 2.24 0.47
C CYS A 112 7.68 2.06 -0.73
N CYS A 113 6.81 1.05 -0.70
CA CYS A 113 5.77 0.86 -1.70
C CYS A 113 4.74 2.00 -1.71
N VAL A 114 4.32 2.47 -0.53
CA VAL A 114 3.38 3.59 -0.38
C VAL A 114 3.98 4.89 -0.89
N LYS A 115 5.25 5.18 -0.56
CA LYS A 115 5.99 6.34 -1.07
C LYS A 115 6.03 6.35 -2.60
N ARG A 116 6.23 5.19 -3.23
CA ARG A 116 6.24 5.07 -4.71
C ARG A 116 4.87 5.34 -5.31
N LEU A 117 3.80 4.83 -4.71
CA LEU A 117 2.44 5.12 -5.15
C LEU A 117 2.13 6.63 -5.07
N ARG A 118 2.50 7.30 -3.97
CA ARG A 118 2.37 8.76 -3.87
C ARG A 118 3.12 9.50 -4.97
N LEU A 119 4.34 9.08 -5.28
CA LEU A 119 5.13 9.68 -6.37
C LEU A 119 4.50 9.46 -7.75
N CYS A 120 3.67 8.42 -7.92
CA CYS A 120 2.88 8.23 -9.13
C CYS A 120 1.61 9.12 -9.17
N GLY A 121 1.30 9.87 -8.11
CA GLY A 121 0.12 10.71 -8.02
C GLY A 121 -1.15 10.00 -7.54
N THR A 122 -1.04 8.77 -7.01
CA THR A 122 -2.21 8.04 -6.51
C THR A 122 -2.85 8.74 -5.32
N ILE A 123 -4.15 8.58 -5.17
CA ILE A 123 -4.91 9.03 -4.00
C ILE A 123 -5.03 7.84 -3.03
N LEU A 124 -4.34 7.93 -1.89
CA LEU A 124 -4.39 6.89 -0.87
C LEU A 124 -5.63 7.04 0.00
N VAL A 125 -6.54 6.07 -0.08
CA VAL A 125 -7.88 6.15 0.53
C VAL A 125 -7.81 5.97 2.05
N GLY A 126 -7.14 4.92 2.50
CA GLY A 126 -7.13 4.55 3.91
C GLY A 126 -6.44 3.22 4.18
N LYS A 127 -6.49 2.83 5.45
CA LYS A 127 -5.98 1.55 5.95
C LYS A 127 -7.10 0.51 5.92
N THR A 128 -6.93 -0.55 5.17
CA THR A 128 -7.93 -1.62 5.07
C THR A 128 -7.85 -2.56 6.26
N ASN A 129 -9.01 -3.09 6.66
CA ASN A 129 -9.12 -4.07 7.71
C ASN A 129 -8.42 -5.39 7.31
N MET A 130 -8.05 -6.16 8.32
CA MET A 130 -7.33 -7.40 8.15
C MET A 130 -7.61 -8.35 9.31
N HIS A 131 -7.35 -9.64 9.08
CA HIS A 131 -7.23 -10.58 10.18
C HIS A 131 -6.05 -10.13 11.07
N GLU A 132 -6.26 -10.09 12.38
CA GLU A 132 -5.29 -9.55 13.33
C GLU A 132 -3.90 -10.19 13.16
N LEU A 133 -2.88 -9.35 13.04
CA LEU A 133 -1.46 -9.71 12.84
C LEU A 133 -1.21 -10.68 11.68
N GLY A 134 -2.11 -10.71 10.71
CA GLY A 134 -1.99 -11.62 9.59
C GLY A 134 -2.17 -13.11 9.97
N ALA A 135 -2.52 -13.40 11.23
CA ALA A 135 -2.51 -14.73 11.83
C ALA A 135 -3.84 -15.48 11.61
N GLY A 136 -4.38 -15.40 10.40
CA GLY A 136 -5.60 -16.11 10.03
C GLY A 136 -6.09 -15.81 8.62
N THR A 137 -6.91 -16.73 8.12
CA THR A 137 -7.32 -16.79 6.71
C THR A 137 -8.79 -16.47 6.49
N SER A 138 -9.55 -16.15 7.56
CA SER A 138 -10.97 -15.82 7.48
C SER A 138 -11.25 -14.33 7.27
N GLY A 139 -10.36 -13.45 7.74
CA GLY A 139 -10.61 -12.01 7.76
C GLY A 139 -11.49 -11.51 8.92
N ILE A 140 -11.86 -12.39 9.86
CA ILE A 140 -12.55 -12.01 11.10
C ILE A 140 -11.59 -11.22 12.00
N ASN A 141 -12.05 -10.10 12.53
CA ASN A 141 -11.29 -9.28 13.46
C ASN A 141 -12.21 -8.81 14.62
N PRO A 142 -11.95 -9.20 15.88
CA PRO A 142 -12.82 -8.86 17.01
C PRO A 142 -12.74 -7.38 17.41
N HIS A 143 -11.70 -6.67 16.98
CA HIS A 143 -11.43 -5.30 17.37
C HIS A 143 -12.06 -4.26 16.44
N TYR A 144 -12.15 -4.59 15.15
CA TYR A 144 -12.65 -3.69 14.11
C TYR A 144 -13.88 -4.22 13.39
N GLY A 145 -14.34 -5.43 13.73
CA GLY A 145 -15.39 -6.14 13.01
C GLY A 145 -14.81 -7.01 11.89
N ALA A 146 -15.58 -7.98 11.43
CA ALA A 146 -15.19 -8.85 10.31
C ALA A 146 -15.51 -8.17 8.96
N SER A 147 -14.52 -8.08 8.08
CA SER A 147 -14.74 -7.67 6.69
C SER A 147 -15.59 -8.74 6.00
N ARG A 148 -16.78 -8.38 5.53
CA ARG A 148 -17.70 -9.29 4.85
C ARG A 148 -17.42 -9.38 3.35
N ASN A 149 -17.85 -10.46 2.73
CA ASN A 149 -17.71 -10.66 1.30
C ASN A 149 -18.75 -9.80 0.55
N PRO A 150 -18.36 -8.96 -0.44
CA PRO A 150 -19.32 -8.15 -1.20
C PRO A 150 -20.35 -8.96 -2.00
N TYR A 151 -20.07 -10.21 -2.35
CA TYR A 151 -21.04 -11.09 -3.04
C TYR A 151 -22.11 -11.66 -2.10
N ASP A 152 -21.80 -11.83 -0.81
CA ASP A 152 -22.70 -12.35 0.21
C ASP A 152 -22.21 -11.92 1.60
N VAL A 153 -22.92 -10.96 2.22
CA VAL A 153 -22.53 -10.36 3.50
C VAL A 153 -22.54 -11.35 4.67
N ASN A 154 -23.15 -12.53 4.51
CA ASN A 154 -23.12 -13.59 5.52
C ASN A 154 -21.84 -14.44 5.43
N ARG A 155 -21.00 -14.24 4.41
CA ARG A 155 -19.76 -14.99 4.18
C ARG A 155 -18.51 -14.19 4.51
N ILE A 156 -17.43 -14.93 4.74
CA ILE A 156 -16.11 -14.36 4.96
C ILE A 156 -15.53 -13.77 3.66
N ALA A 157 -14.85 -12.63 3.78
CA ALA A 157 -14.04 -12.08 2.70
C ALA A 157 -12.74 -12.87 2.46
N GLY A 158 -12.37 -13.74 3.41
CA GLY A 158 -11.04 -14.36 3.46
C GLY A 158 -10.00 -13.42 4.04
N GLY A 159 -8.81 -13.96 4.32
CA GLY A 159 -7.77 -13.23 5.03
C GLY A 159 -6.35 -13.67 4.65
N SER A 160 -5.34 -12.96 5.14
CA SER A 160 -5.50 -11.83 6.07
C SER A 160 -5.81 -10.47 5.44
N SER A 161 -5.70 -10.30 4.11
CA SER A 161 -6.01 -9.03 3.42
C SER A 161 -7.50 -8.83 3.15
N SER A 162 -8.33 -8.97 4.20
CA SER A 162 -9.79 -9.06 4.11
C SER A 162 -10.48 -7.77 3.68
N GLY A 163 -10.05 -6.63 4.21
CA GLY A 163 -10.54 -5.32 3.76
C GLY A 163 -10.06 -5.01 2.35
N SER A 164 -8.79 -5.34 2.03
CA SER A 164 -8.22 -5.05 0.70
C SER A 164 -8.95 -5.79 -0.43
N SER A 165 -9.41 -7.03 -0.23
CA SER A 165 -10.17 -7.72 -1.28
C SER A 165 -11.58 -7.17 -1.39
N SER A 166 -12.23 -6.90 -0.26
CA SER A 166 -13.60 -6.41 -0.25
C SER A 166 -13.73 -4.99 -0.81
N VAL A 167 -12.79 -4.06 -0.56
CA VAL A 167 -12.85 -2.71 -1.16
C VAL A 167 -12.72 -2.73 -2.67
N VAL A 168 -11.93 -3.66 -3.20
CA VAL A 168 -11.76 -3.83 -4.65
C VAL A 168 -12.99 -4.48 -5.26
N SER A 169 -13.47 -5.55 -4.62
CA SER A 169 -14.65 -6.30 -5.07
C SER A 169 -15.94 -5.46 -5.02
N ALA A 170 -16.07 -4.58 -4.03
CA ALA A 170 -17.16 -3.62 -3.93
C ALA A 170 -17.04 -2.42 -4.89
N GLY A 171 -15.96 -2.33 -5.70
CA GLY A 171 -15.75 -1.23 -6.65
C GLY A 171 -15.36 0.11 -6.01
N LEU A 172 -15.00 0.12 -4.72
CA LEU A 172 -14.65 1.35 -3.99
C LEU A 172 -13.23 1.82 -4.31
N CYS A 173 -12.32 0.88 -4.59
CA CYS A 173 -10.97 1.17 -5.05
C CYS A 173 -10.60 0.18 -6.16
N PRO A 174 -10.04 0.61 -7.29
CA PRO A 174 -9.62 -0.32 -8.33
C PRO A 174 -8.43 -1.19 -7.94
N ILE A 175 -7.60 -0.68 -7.01
CA ILE A 175 -6.36 -1.29 -6.57
C ILE A 175 -6.30 -1.21 -5.05
N ALA A 176 -5.83 -2.27 -4.42
CA ALA A 176 -5.42 -2.27 -3.03
C ALA A 176 -4.09 -3.03 -2.86
N LEU A 177 -3.30 -2.63 -1.86
CA LEU A 177 -2.15 -3.41 -1.42
C LEU A 177 -2.56 -4.38 -0.29
N GLY A 178 -1.91 -5.54 -0.28
CA GLY A 178 -1.96 -6.51 0.80
C GLY A 178 -0.59 -7.13 1.05
N VAL A 179 -0.50 -8.09 1.96
CA VAL A 179 0.72 -8.90 2.17
C VAL A 179 0.32 -10.37 2.20
N ASP A 180 1.11 -11.22 1.53
CA ASP A 180 0.89 -12.65 1.34
C ASP A 180 2.11 -13.42 1.83
N GLY A 181 1.98 -14.12 2.96
CA GLY A 181 2.97 -15.10 3.42
C GLY A 181 2.51 -16.54 3.26
N GLY A 182 1.20 -16.79 3.35
CA GLY A 182 0.59 -18.12 3.25
C GLY A 182 -0.67 -18.12 2.38
N GLY A 183 -0.83 -17.16 1.48
CA GLY A 183 -2.04 -16.98 0.66
C GLY A 183 -2.83 -15.73 0.99
N SER A 184 -2.36 -14.87 1.89
CA SER A 184 -3.12 -13.74 2.43
C SER A 184 -3.50 -12.64 1.42
N VAL A 185 -3.02 -12.70 0.17
CA VAL A 185 -3.53 -11.90 -0.96
C VAL A 185 -4.37 -12.77 -1.88
N ARG A 186 -3.89 -13.97 -2.21
CA ARG A 186 -4.53 -14.87 -3.18
C ARG A 186 -5.86 -15.45 -2.69
N MET A 187 -5.94 -15.90 -1.44
CA MET A 187 -7.17 -16.48 -0.85
C MET A 187 -8.31 -15.45 -0.77
N PRO A 188 -8.14 -14.27 -0.16
CA PRO A 188 -9.23 -13.29 -0.13
C PRO A 188 -9.59 -12.76 -1.52
N ALA A 189 -8.64 -12.71 -2.46
CA ALA A 189 -8.95 -12.36 -3.85
C ALA A 189 -9.84 -13.41 -4.53
N ALA A 190 -9.55 -14.70 -4.35
CA ALA A 190 -10.36 -15.78 -4.89
C ALA A 190 -11.78 -15.78 -4.30
N LEU A 191 -11.92 -15.55 -2.99
CA LEU A 191 -13.24 -15.52 -2.33
C LEU A 191 -14.06 -14.29 -2.72
N CYS A 192 -13.41 -13.12 -2.86
CA CYS A 192 -14.08 -11.88 -3.24
C CYS A 192 -14.09 -11.64 -4.76
N GLY A 193 -13.77 -12.64 -5.59
CA GLY A 193 -13.87 -12.57 -7.06
C GLY A 193 -13.05 -11.44 -7.69
N VAL A 194 -11.83 -11.18 -7.20
CA VAL A 194 -10.90 -10.16 -7.73
C VAL A 194 -9.54 -10.79 -8.06
N VAL A 195 -8.69 -10.04 -8.76
CA VAL A 195 -7.32 -10.49 -9.06
C VAL A 195 -6.44 -10.29 -7.84
N GLY A 196 -5.77 -11.37 -7.40
CA GLY A 196 -4.76 -11.33 -6.33
C GLY A 196 -3.39 -11.74 -6.86
N LEU A 197 -2.48 -10.77 -6.99
CA LEU A 197 -1.11 -10.99 -7.45
C LEU A 197 -0.13 -11.03 -6.28
N LYS A 198 0.49 -12.19 -6.06
CA LYS A 198 1.66 -12.36 -5.18
C LYS A 198 2.95 -12.34 -6.01
N PRO A 199 3.74 -11.26 -5.99
CA PRO A 199 4.98 -11.19 -6.74
C PRO A 199 6.04 -12.18 -6.23
N THR A 200 7.15 -12.28 -6.98
CA THR A 200 8.41 -12.89 -6.53
C THR A 200 8.92 -12.18 -5.28
N PHE A 201 9.61 -12.89 -4.38
CA PHE A 201 10.26 -12.28 -3.21
C PHE A 201 11.16 -11.11 -3.60
N GLY A 202 11.09 -10.02 -2.81
CA GLY A 202 11.81 -8.77 -3.08
C GLY A 202 11.31 -7.96 -4.28
N ARG A 203 10.36 -8.48 -5.07
CA ARG A 203 9.82 -7.76 -6.23
C ARG A 203 9.05 -6.50 -5.84
N ILE A 204 8.55 -6.35 -4.62
CA ILE A 204 8.11 -5.08 -4.04
C ILE A 204 8.87 -4.90 -2.71
N PRO A 205 9.46 -3.73 -2.40
CA PRO A 205 10.22 -3.55 -1.17
C PRO A 205 9.32 -3.68 0.05
N HIS A 206 9.88 -4.26 1.10
CA HIS A 206 9.18 -4.59 2.34
C HIS A 206 9.41 -3.54 3.45
N ASP A 207 10.23 -2.51 3.20
CA ASP A 207 10.50 -1.44 4.17
C ASP A 207 9.22 -0.70 4.55
N GLY A 208 8.94 -0.63 5.85
CA GLY A 208 7.71 -0.06 6.41
C GLY A 208 6.51 -1.02 6.42
N VAL A 209 6.71 -2.32 6.18
CA VAL A 209 5.70 -3.35 6.42
C VAL A 209 6.03 -4.06 7.74
N LEU A 210 5.02 -4.40 8.54
CA LEU A 210 5.22 -5.15 9.79
C LEU A 210 5.95 -6.47 9.50
N PRO A 211 7.02 -6.82 10.27
CA PRO A 211 7.85 -7.99 10.00
C PRO A 211 7.23 -9.28 10.55
N LEU A 212 5.96 -9.55 10.22
CA LEU A 212 5.20 -10.68 10.77
C LEU A 212 5.69 -12.04 10.22
N ASN A 213 6.21 -12.05 8.99
CA ASN A 213 6.65 -13.24 8.28
C ASN A 213 7.73 -12.94 7.23
N TRP A 214 8.78 -12.22 7.62
CA TRP A 214 9.85 -11.65 6.78
C TRP A 214 10.47 -12.50 5.64
N THR A 215 10.50 -13.83 5.74
CA THR A 215 11.07 -14.71 4.71
C THR A 215 10.06 -15.15 3.65
N VAL A 216 8.77 -15.02 3.95
CA VAL A 216 7.67 -15.48 3.08
C VAL A 216 6.64 -14.39 2.77
N GLY A 217 6.61 -13.32 3.57
CA GLY A 217 5.72 -12.18 3.46
C GLY A 217 6.06 -11.29 2.28
N MET A 218 5.16 -11.24 1.30
CA MET A 218 5.31 -10.41 0.11
C MET A 218 4.22 -9.37 0.05
N VAL A 219 4.57 -8.10 -0.13
CA VAL A 219 3.59 -7.12 -0.55
C VAL A 219 3.00 -7.59 -1.89
N GLY A 220 1.69 -7.73 -1.92
CA GLY A 220 0.91 -8.15 -3.08
C GLY A 220 -0.14 -7.12 -3.45
N ILE A 221 -0.77 -7.37 -4.59
CA ILE A 221 -1.72 -6.45 -5.21
C ILE A 221 -3.06 -7.17 -5.32
N LEU A 222 -4.13 -6.46 -4.95
CA LEU A 222 -5.50 -6.83 -5.23
C LEU A 222 -6.06 -5.82 -6.24
N ALA A 223 -6.67 -6.28 -7.31
CA ALA A 223 -7.18 -5.40 -8.36
C ALA A 223 -8.43 -5.99 -9.06
N GLY A 224 -9.25 -5.11 -9.64
CA GLY A 224 -10.46 -5.52 -10.36
C GLY A 224 -10.16 -6.33 -11.64
N THR A 225 -9.00 -6.10 -12.26
CA THR A 225 -8.57 -6.80 -13.48
C THR A 225 -7.10 -7.19 -13.44
N VAL A 226 -6.70 -8.11 -14.33
CA VAL A 226 -5.31 -8.54 -14.47
C VAL A 226 -4.44 -7.36 -14.93
N GLU A 227 -4.94 -6.54 -15.85
CA GLU A 227 -4.22 -5.37 -16.34
C GLU A 227 -3.94 -4.36 -15.23
N ASP A 228 -4.95 -4.05 -14.42
CA ASP A 228 -4.80 -3.11 -13.30
C ASP A 228 -3.76 -3.63 -12.30
N SER A 229 -3.70 -4.95 -12.06
CA SER A 229 -2.68 -5.56 -11.21
C SER A 229 -1.26 -5.39 -11.76
N LEU A 230 -1.09 -5.44 -13.09
CA LEU A 230 0.19 -5.26 -13.75
C LEU A 230 0.63 -3.80 -13.79
N ILE A 231 -0.31 -2.88 -14.02
CA ILE A 231 -0.07 -1.43 -13.91
C ILE A 231 0.38 -1.09 -12.50
N ALA A 232 -0.36 -1.57 -11.50
CA ALA A 232 -0.02 -1.43 -10.09
C ALA A 232 1.37 -1.99 -9.79
N LEU A 233 1.75 -3.16 -10.31
CA LEU A 233 3.08 -3.74 -10.07
C LEU A 233 4.22 -2.85 -10.62
N LYS A 234 3.99 -2.17 -11.74
CA LYS A 234 4.98 -1.33 -12.42
C LYS A 234 5.17 0.06 -11.80
N HIS A 235 4.43 0.43 -10.74
CA HIS A 235 4.58 1.71 -10.02
C HIS A 235 6.01 2.03 -9.53
N LYS A 236 6.91 1.05 -9.53
CA LYS A 236 8.35 1.24 -9.28
C LYS A 236 9.03 2.21 -10.24
N GLN A 237 8.47 2.43 -11.43
CA GLN A 237 9.06 3.26 -12.49
C GLN A 237 8.75 4.75 -12.35
N CYS A 238 7.90 5.18 -11.38
CA CYS A 238 7.61 6.59 -11.12
C CYS A 238 8.76 7.32 -10.37
N GLN A 239 10.01 6.99 -10.65
CA GLN A 239 11.13 7.79 -10.14
C GLN A 239 11.22 9.08 -10.97
N HIS A 240 11.09 10.22 -10.28
CA HIS A 240 11.40 11.58 -10.72
C HIS A 240 11.68 11.71 -12.24
N ARG A 241 10.67 12.09 -13.03
CA ARG A 241 11.01 13.02 -14.12
C ARG A 241 11.70 14.19 -13.42
N ARG A 242 13.00 14.39 -13.68
CA ARG A 242 13.69 15.60 -13.26
C ARG A 242 12.84 16.77 -13.74
N ILE A 243 12.18 17.45 -12.82
CA ILE A 243 11.76 18.82 -13.07
C ILE A 243 13.08 19.55 -13.25
N ASN A 244 13.41 19.93 -14.49
CA ASN A 244 14.46 20.89 -14.76
C ASN A 244 14.02 22.19 -14.10
N ILE A 245 14.45 22.39 -12.86
CA ILE A 245 14.38 23.70 -12.22
C ILE A 245 15.45 24.50 -12.98
N ASN A 246 15.01 25.36 -13.89
CA ASN A 246 15.88 26.25 -14.64
C ASN A 246 16.86 26.93 -13.66
N GLU A 247 18.15 26.73 -13.90
CA GLU A 247 19.26 27.50 -13.33
C GLU A 247 19.11 28.96 -13.76
N ASN A 248 18.23 29.73 -13.12
CA ASN A 248 18.13 31.18 -13.32
C ASN A 248 17.67 31.94 -12.08
N ILE A 249 17.84 31.37 -10.88
CA ILE A 249 17.59 32.10 -9.61
C ILE A 249 18.77 31.90 -8.65
N ILE A 250 19.99 32.18 -9.10
CA ILE A 250 21.08 32.62 -8.21
C ILE A 250 21.94 33.66 -8.95
N SER A 251 21.36 34.79 -9.30
CA SER A 251 22.11 36.03 -9.48
C SER A 251 21.35 37.12 -8.73
N ASN A 252 21.84 37.45 -7.54
CA ASN A 252 21.49 38.57 -6.66
C ASN A 252 21.17 38.09 -5.25
N ARG A 253 22.21 37.80 -4.45
CA ARG A 253 22.31 38.30 -3.07
C ARG A 253 23.77 38.57 -2.74
N GLU A 254 24.00 39.80 -2.32
CA GLU A 254 25.28 40.38 -1.91
C GLU A 254 25.76 39.81 -0.57
N ASN A 255 27.10 39.78 -0.44
CA ASN A 255 27.96 39.75 0.75
C ASN A 255 27.82 38.63 1.80
N PRO A 256 28.80 37.70 1.91
CA PRO A 256 28.99 36.89 3.11
C PRO A 256 29.78 37.64 4.19
N VAL A 257 29.19 37.74 5.38
CA VAL A 257 29.90 38.07 6.63
C VAL A 257 30.86 36.93 6.97
N LYS A 258 32.15 37.26 7.22
CA LYS A 258 33.20 36.30 7.61
C LYS A 258 32.98 35.77 9.03
N PRO A 259 33.16 34.47 9.32
CA PRO A 259 33.22 33.97 10.69
C PRO A 259 34.64 34.13 11.28
N GLU A 260 34.73 34.74 12.46
CA GLU A 260 35.94 34.79 13.29
C GLU A 260 36.29 33.40 13.86
N ILE A 261 37.59 33.10 13.84
CA ILE A 261 38.21 31.88 14.34
C ILE A 261 38.43 32.04 15.85
N LEU A 262 37.85 31.16 16.67
CA LEU A 262 38.20 31.01 18.08
C LEU A 262 38.96 29.70 18.28
N GLN A 263 40.29 29.79 18.26
CA GLN A 263 41.20 28.73 18.70
C GLN A 263 41.15 28.61 20.23
N ARG A 264 40.85 27.42 20.74
CA ARG A 264 41.31 26.98 22.07
C ARG A 264 41.91 25.58 21.95
N SER A 265 43.22 25.54 22.19
CA SER A 265 44.10 24.38 22.29
C SER A 265 44.07 23.77 23.69
N ILE A 266 44.01 22.43 23.83
CA ILE A 266 44.73 21.63 24.87
C ILE A 266 45.04 20.22 24.29
N PRO A 267 46.20 19.59 24.58
CA PRO A 267 46.82 18.53 23.77
C PRO A 267 46.80 17.10 24.37
N GLY A 268 46.95 16.10 23.49
CA GLY A 268 47.73 14.88 23.74
C GLY A 268 47.01 13.61 24.26
N SER A 269 46.90 12.58 23.43
CA SER A 269 47.71 11.33 23.54
C SER A 269 47.18 10.14 22.69
N ARG A 270 48.01 9.75 21.72
CA ARG A 270 48.44 8.41 21.25
C ARG A 270 47.42 7.25 21.00
N ARG A 271 47.32 6.89 19.71
CA ARG A 271 47.51 5.57 19.03
C ARG A 271 47.08 4.26 19.73
N SER A 272 46.23 3.46 19.06
CA SER A 272 46.50 2.07 18.55
C SER A 272 45.23 1.51 17.84
N ARG A 273 45.31 1.12 16.56
CA ARG A 273 45.49 -0.21 15.93
C ARG A 273 44.29 -1.20 15.95
N ASN A 274 43.83 -1.45 14.74
CA ASN A 274 43.24 -2.65 14.09
C ASN A 274 41.76 -3.08 14.28
N PRO A 275 41.11 -3.51 13.17
CA PRO A 275 39.80 -4.15 13.12
C PRO A 275 39.93 -5.69 13.16
N ILE A 276 38.99 -6.37 13.84
CA ILE A 276 38.83 -7.83 13.75
C ILE A 276 37.34 -8.18 13.61
N GLU A 277 37.14 -9.06 12.62
CA GLU A 277 36.01 -9.90 12.23
C GLU A 277 35.08 -10.41 13.34
N LEU A 278 33.80 -10.55 13.00
CA LEU A 278 32.92 -11.60 13.55
C LEU A 278 32.04 -12.16 12.42
N ALA A 279 32.64 -13.06 11.65
CA ALA A 279 31.94 -14.15 10.97
C ALA A 279 32.16 -15.44 11.78
N SER A 280 31.27 -16.42 11.62
CA SER A 280 31.33 -17.80 12.10
C SER A 280 30.81 -18.09 13.53
N VAL A 281 29.59 -18.63 13.60
CA VAL A 281 29.28 -19.83 14.39
C VAL A 281 28.31 -20.69 13.56
N LEU A 282 28.88 -21.60 12.78
CA LEU A 282 28.21 -22.73 12.11
C LEU A 282 29.04 -23.98 12.41
N THR A 283 28.52 -24.89 13.23
CA THR A 283 28.94 -26.30 13.35
C THR A 283 27.67 -27.07 13.74
N TRP A 284 26.96 -27.70 12.79
CA TRP A 284 27.07 -29.09 12.32
C TRP A 284 27.04 -30.17 13.42
N LEU A 285 25.89 -30.86 13.54
CA LEU A 285 25.75 -32.29 13.81
C LEU A 285 24.56 -32.83 12.98
N PRO A 286 24.56 -34.11 12.58
CA PRO A 286 24.02 -34.58 11.31
C PRO A 286 22.65 -35.27 11.38
N LEU A 287 22.07 -35.41 10.19
CA LEU A 287 20.90 -36.19 9.79
C LEU A 287 20.75 -37.52 10.54
N ALA A 288 19.56 -37.75 11.09
CA ALA A 288 19.06 -39.08 11.43
C ALA A 288 17.75 -39.33 10.66
N GLU A 289 17.65 -40.53 10.13
CA GLU A 289 16.74 -41.02 9.10
C GLU A 289 15.27 -41.05 9.54
N MET A 290 14.36 -40.87 8.57
CA MET A 290 12.94 -41.16 8.72
C MET A 290 12.69 -42.66 8.61
N PRO A 291 11.79 -43.25 9.43
CA PRO A 291 11.11 -44.48 9.05
C PRO A 291 9.81 -44.16 8.34
N SER A 292 9.66 -44.78 7.17
CA SER A 292 8.40 -45.02 6.47
C SER A 292 7.53 -46.00 7.27
N GLU A 293 6.26 -45.68 7.50
CA GLU A 293 5.24 -46.71 7.70
C GLU A 293 3.95 -46.34 6.96
N SER A 294 3.63 -47.22 6.00
CA SER A 294 2.31 -47.43 5.42
C SER A 294 1.63 -48.61 6.10
N ALA A 295 0.30 -48.58 6.10
CA ALA A 295 -0.66 -49.67 6.32
C ALA A 295 -1.23 -49.86 7.75
N SER A 296 -2.43 -49.31 7.96
CA SER A 296 -3.69 -50.09 8.04
C SER A 296 -4.89 -49.14 8.02
#